data_AF-A0AA39PKT4-F1
#
_entry.id   AF-A0AA39PKT4-F1
#
_cell.length_a   1.000
_cell.length_b   1.000
_cell.length_c   1.000
_cell.angle_alpha   90.00
_cell.angle_beta   90.00
_cell.angle_gamma   90.00
#
_symmetry.space_group_name_H-M   'P 1'
#
loop_
_entity.id
_entity.type
_entity.pdbx_description
1 polymer ?
#
loop_
_entity_poly.entity_id
_entity_poly.type
_entity_poly.pdbx_seq_one_letter_code
_entity_poly.pdbx_strand_id
1 'polypeptide(L)'
;MRFGNIAEQGQPIRLVALVLICGAIGLQTRCLIWIQHSRQSLSVQSRFTPSPKVLVNSQLLSDARSSDQSIDAWQIPALNPVLMAFEDSVHYGIHGSVAKAEWDSLVPRDGLIYLGEQDSERPFMISMFHELRCLGIIRDGLLARWKDVDNPLPSDETPVVIRHCLNYLRQMITCRCDIVVESLMGMPSTGYPDLYLCKDWSVVYDEALKNQQLYATKTSNCELRLFSNGHET
;
A
#
# COMPACT_ATOMS: atom_id res chain seq x y z
N MET A 1 27.07 5.36 -80.56
CA MET A 1 25.61 5.26 -80.39
C MET A 1 25.28 5.52 -78.92
N ARG A 2 24.38 6.49 -78.69
CA ARG A 2 23.61 6.84 -77.48
C ARG A 2 24.23 6.60 -76.09
N PHE A 3 24.71 7.69 -75.52
CA PHE A 3 24.65 7.96 -74.09
C PHE A 3 23.19 8.13 -73.67
N GLY A 4 22.70 7.25 -72.79
CA GLY A 4 21.37 7.34 -72.20
C GLY A 4 21.45 8.01 -70.83
N ASN A 5 21.06 9.28 -70.78
CA ASN A 5 20.78 10.01 -69.54
C ASN A 5 19.63 9.30 -68.80
N ILE A 6 19.91 8.66 -67.67
CA ILE A 6 18.87 8.26 -66.71
C ILE A 6 18.66 9.46 -65.80
N ALA A 7 17.56 10.15 -66.05
CA ALA A 7 17.11 11.33 -65.36
C ALA A 7 17.01 11.11 -63.84
N GLU A 8 17.58 12.06 -63.09
CA GLU A 8 17.31 12.35 -61.69
C GLU A 8 15.85 12.80 -61.46
N GLN A 9 14.86 11.93 -61.70
CA GLN A 9 13.44 12.31 -61.62
C GLN A 9 12.60 11.48 -60.62
N GLY A 10 13.24 10.90 -59.60
CA GLY A 10 12.52 10.17 -58.53
C GLY A 10 13.03 10.35 -57.10
N GLN A 11 14.19 10.99 -56.91
CA GLN A 11 14.83 11.20 -55.61
C GLN A 11 14.12 12.22 -54.69
N PRO A 12 13.68 13.42 -55.15
CA PRO A 12 13.17 14.44 -54.24
C PRO A 12 11.81 14.06 -53.65
N ILE A 13 10.95 13.38 -54.41
CA ILE A 13 9.62 12.96 -53.95
C ILE A 13 9.74 11.91 -52.83
N ARG A 14 10.70 10.98 -52.94
CA ARG A 14 10.97 9.97 -51.90
C ARG A 14 11.58 10.59 -50.64
N LEU A 15 12.48 11.56 -50.80
CA LEU A 15 13.09 12.26 -49.66
C LEU A 15 12.06 13.12 -48.91
N VAL A 16 11.22 13.86 -49.64
CA VAL A 16 10.13 14.67 -49.06
C VAL A 16 9.10 13.79 -48.36
N ALA A 17 8.70 12.67 -48.95
CA ALA A 17 7.80 11.72 -48.31
C ALA A 17 8.40 11.14 -47.02
N LEU A 18 9.69 10.80 -47.02
CA LEU A 18 10.37 10.26 -45.84
C LEU A 18 10.48 11.29 -44.70
N VAL A 19 10.78 12.55 -45.03
CA VAL A 19 10.83 13.65 -44.05
C VAL A 19 9.45 13.92 -43.44
N LEU A 20 8.38 13.87 -44.24
CA LEU A 20 7.02 14.03 -43.75
C LEU A 20 6.58 12.87 -42.84
N ILE A 21 6.92 11.62 -43.19
CA ILE A 21 6.63 10.43 -42.38
C ILE A 21 7.41 10.47 -41.05
N CYS A 22 8.71 10.75 -41.09
CA CYS A 22 9.53 10.85 -39.89
C CYS A 22 9.08 12.02 -38.98
N GLY A 23 8.69 13.15 -39.57
CA GLY A 23 8.11 14.28 -38.84
C GLY A 23 6.77 13.94 -38.17
N ALA A 24 5.88 13.23 -38.86
CA ALA A 24 4.61 12.76 -38.31
C ALA A 24 4.82 11.76 -37.17
N ILE A 25 5.74 10.80 -37.32
CA ILE A 25 6.09 9.84 -36.26
C ILE A 25 6.70 10.54 -35.06
N GLY A 26 7.61 11.51 -35.27
CA GLY A 26 8.20 12.31 -34.20
C GLY A 26 7.18 13.16 -33.44
N LEU A 27 6.18 13.70 -34.14
CA LEU A 27 5.09 14.44 -33.51
C LEU A 27 4.17 13.50 -32.71
N GLN A 28 3.84 12.32 -33.24
CA GLN A 28 3.02 11.32 -32.54
C GLN A 28 3.71 10.78 -31.29
N THR A 29 5.00 10.45 -31.36
CA THR A 29 5.76 9.98 -30.19
C THR A 29 5.87 11.06 -29.12
N ARG A 30 6.13 12.32 -29.49
CA ARG A 30 6.09 13.44 -28.52
C ARG A 30 4.71 13.65 -27.91
N CYS A 31 3.63 13.54 -28.68
CA CYS A 31 2.27 13.61 -28.16
C CYS A 31 1.97 12.46 -27.19
N LEU A 32 2.36 11.22 -27.51
CA LEU A 32 2.15 10.08 -26.62
C LEU A 32 2.95 10.19 -25.32
N ILE A 33 4.21 10.62 -25.40
CA ILE A 33 5.05 10.88 -24.22
C ILE A 33 4.46 12.01 -23.37
N TRP A 34 3.99 13.11 -24.01
CA TRP A 34 3.35 14.21 -23.30
C TRP A 34 2.00 13.79 -22.68
N ILE A 35 1.20 12.95 -23.35
CA ILE A 35 -0.06 12.41 -22.81
C ILE A 35 0.21 11.45 -21.63
N GLN A 36 1.24 10.60 -21.71
CA GLN A 36 1.62 9.72 -20.60
C GLN A 36 2.18 10.51 -19.42
N HIS A 37 3.07 11.48 -19.66
CA HIS A 37 3.66 12.30 -18.61
C HIS A 37 2.65 13.27 -17.98
N SER A 38 1.74 13.86 -18.78
CA SER A 38 0.64 14.68 -18.26
C SER A 38 -0.34 13.87 -17.41
N ARG A 39 -0.67 12.63 -17.80
CA ARG A 39 -1.49 11.73 -16.94
C ARG A 39 -0.83 11.43 -15.59
N GLN A 40 0.49 11.29 -15.55
CA GLN A 40 1.23 11.10 -14.29
C GLN A 40 1.28 12.40 -13.46
N SER A 41 1.53 13.55 -14.11
CA SER A 41 1.56 14.87 -13.47
C SER A 41 0.18 15.35 -12.97
N LEU A 42 -0.91 14.97 -13.64
CA LEU A 42 -2.27 15.33 -13.27
C LEU A 42 -2.74 14.61 -11.98
N SER A 43 -2.02 13.60 -11.49
CA SER A 43 -2.36 12.93 -10.22
C SER A 43 -1.86 13.63 -8.97
N VAL A 44 -0.90 14.56 -9.11
CA VAL A 44 -0.36 15.36 -7.99
C VAL A 44 -1.14 16.66 -7.80
N GLN A 45 -1.74 17.22 -8.86
CA GLN A 45 -2.39 18.53 -8.78
C GLN A 45 -3.92 18.54 -8.98
N SER A 46 -4.54 17.47 -9.53
CA SER A 46 -6.01 17.43 -9.74
C SER A 46 -6.83 16.91 -8.57
N ARG A 47 -6.21 16.57 -7.43
CA ARG A 47 -6.96 16.29 -6.17
C ARG A 47 -7.48 17.56 -5.48
N PHE A 48 -7.27 18.73 -6.09
CA PHE A 48 -7.84 20.02 -5.69
C PHE A 48 -8.65 20.62 -6.84
N THR A 49 -9.73 19.96 -7.26
CA THR A 49 -10.84 20.63 -7.93
C THR A 49 -12.11 20.40 -7.11
N PRO A 50 -12.78 21.45 -6.62
CA PRO A 50 -14.05 21.28 -5.92
C PRO A 50 -15.09 20.81 -6.93
N SER A 51 -15.73 19.67 -6.65
CA SER A 51 -16.87 19.15 -7.41
C SER A 51 -17.98 20.21 -7.57
N PRO A 52 -18.81 20.13 -8.62
CA PRO A 52 -19.97 21.01 -8.76
C PRO A 52 -20.84 20.87 -7.51
N LYS A 53 -21.13 22.02 -6.89
CA LYS A 53 -21.96 22.14 -5.70
C LYS A 53 -23.34 21.56 -6.01
N VAL A 54 -23.56 20.28 -5.72
CA VAL A 54 -24.86 19.86 -5.22
C VAL A 54 -25.09 20.77 -4.02
N LEU A 55 -26.19 21.53 -4.05
CA LEU A 55 -26.56 22.44 -2.96
C LEU A 55 -27.00 21.62 -1.75
N VAL A 56 -26.07 20.84 -1.21
CA VAL A 56 -26.15 20.27 0.13
C VAL A 56 -25.80 21.42 1.06
N ASN A 57 -26.66 21.67 2.05
CA ASN A 57 -26.48 22.76 3.00
C ASN A 57 -25.05 22.73 3.57
N SER A 58 -24.37 23.88 3.55
CA SER A 58 -23.04 24.09 4.10
C SER A 58 -22.93 23.63 5.56
N GLN A 59 -24.03 23.69 6.32
CA GLN A 59 -24.10 23.15 7.68
C GLN A 59 -24.06 21.62 7.70
N LEU A 60 -24.84 20.93 6.87
CA LEU A 60 -24.82 19.45 6.82
C LEU A 60 -23.45 18.90 6.36
N LEU A 61 -22.78 19.59 5.43
CA LEU A 61 -21.43 19.24 4.99
C LEU A 61 -20.35 19.59 6.02
N SER A 62 -20.50 20.67 6.80
CA SER A 62 -19.58 20.94 7.91
C SER A 62 -19.80 19.97 9.06
N ASP A 63 -21.02 19.55 9.34
CA ASP A 63 -21.35 18.66 10.46
C ASP A 63 -20.90 17.21 10.18
N ALA A 64 -21.04 16.75 8.93
CA ALA A 64 -20.52 15.45 8.49
C ALA A 64 -18.99 15.39 8.41
N ARG A 65 -18.31 16.53 8.15
CA ARG A 65 -16.85 16.61 8.02
C ARG A 65 -16.15 16.96 9.34
N SER A 66 -16.85 17.67 10.24
CA SER A 66 -16.38 18.07 11.57
C SER A 66 -16.33 16.88 12.54
N SER A 67 -17.33 16.00 12.49
CA SER A 67 -17.32 14.76 13.29
C SER A 67 -16.21 13.79 12.85
N ASP A 68 -15.93 13.71 11.54
CA ASP A 68 -14.95 12.77 10.98
C ASP A 68 -13.50 13.23 11.13
N GLN A 69 -13.22 14.55 11.08
CA GLN A 69 -11.86 15.11 11.30
C GLN A 69 -11.33 14.87 12.72
N SER A 70 -12.19 14.59 13.69
CA SER A 70 -11.77 14.28 15.05
C SER A 70 -10.96 12.97 15.18
N ILE A 71 -10.97 12.13 14.14
CA ILE A 71 -10.29 10.82 14.11
C ILE A 71 -9.26 10.73 12.98
N ASP A 72 -8.61 11.84 12.62
CA ASP A 72 -7.53 11.82 11.61
C ASP A 72 -6.19 11.29 12.19
N ALA A 73 -6.04 11.26 13.52
CA ALA A 73 -4.82 10.82 14.17
C ALA A 73 -5.11 10.12 15.51
N TRP A 74 -4.55 8.92 15.67
CA TRP A 74 -4.53 8.24 16.96
C TRP A 74 -3.35 8.73 17.79
N GLN A 75 -3.64 9.38 18.91
CA GLN A 75 -2.64 9.94 19.81
C GLN A 75 -2.08 8.85 20.72
N ILE A 76 -0.79 8.53 20.55
CA ILE A 76 -0.04 7.57 21.36
C ILE A 76 1.26 8.21 21.85
N PRO A 77 1.94 7.64 22.86
CA PRO A 77 3.25 8.12 23.28
C PRO A 77 4.24 8.18 22.11
N ALA A 78 5.23 9.07 22.21
CA ALA A 78 6.26 9.20 21.18
C ALA A 78 7.04 7.89 21.02
N LEU A 79 7.29 7.50 19.77
CA LEU A 79 8.10 6.34 19.42
C LEU A 79 9.57 6.77 19.51
N ASN A 80 10.25 6.35 20.57
CA ASN A 80 11.65 6.67 20.77
C ASN A 80 12.54 5.99 19.71
N PRO A 81 13.68 6.60 19.34
CA PRO A 81 14.62 5.95 18.45
C PRO A 81 15.28 4.75 19.14
N VAL A 82 15.45 3.67 18.39
CA VAL A 82 16.13 2.45 18.84
C VAL A 82 17.14 2.00 17.79
N LEU A 83 18.30 1.51 18.22
CA LEU A 83 19.27 0.89 17.32
C LEU A 83 18.93 -0.59 17.14
N MET A 84 18.87 -1.03 15.88
CA MET A 84 18.54 -2.40 15.52
C MET A 84 19.55 -2.90 14.48
N ALA A 85 20.07 -4.11 14.67
CA ALA A 85 20.90 -4.77 13.67
C ALA A 85 20.02 -5.42 12.59
N PHE A 86 20.48 -5.37 11.34
CA PHE A 86 19.89 -6.17 10.27
C PHE A 86 20.63 -7.51 10.23
N GLU A 87 19.93 -8.59 10.56
CA GLU A 87 20.48 -9.94 10.61
C GLU A 87 19.51 -10.94 9.98
N ASP A 88 20.04 -12.07 9.54
CA ASP A 88 19.23 -13.19 9.08
C ASP A 88 18.38 -13.70 10.26
N SER A 89 17.07 -13.50 10.17
CA SER A 89 16.14 -13.87 11.21
C SER A 89 15.94 -15.39 11.26
N VAL A 90 16.09 -15.97 12.45
CA VAL A 90 15.64 -17.35 12.74
C VAL A 90 14.12 -17.46 12.89
N HIS A 91 13.44 -16.32 13.01
CA HIS A 91 11.99 -16.17 13.08
C HIS A 91 11.38 -15.90 11.70
N TYR A 92 10.07 -16.10 11.58
CA TYR A 92 9.27 -15.85 10.38
C TYR A 92 9.62 -16.77 9.21
N GLY A 93 9.88 -18.05 9.52
CA GLY A 93 10.08 -19.08 8.51
C GLY A 93 8.91 -19.20 7.52
N ILE A 94 9.12 -19.89 6.40
CA ILE A 94 8.07 -20.03 5.37
C ILE A 94 7.11 -21.20 5.68
N HIS A 95 7.61 -22.29 6.27
CA HIS A 95 6.86 -23.53 6.48
C HIS A 95 6.77 -23.94 7.95
N GLY A 96 5.76 -24.77 8.24
CA GLY A 96 5.58 -25.40 9.55
C GLY A 96 4.65 -24.63 10.48
N SER A 97 4.23 -25.30 11.54
CA SER A 97 3.31 -24.73 12.53
C SER A 97 3.94 -23.59 13.34
N VAL A 98 5.24 -23.70 13.63
CA VAL A 98 6.00 -22.64 14.33
C VAL A 98 6.01 -21.36 13.51
N ALA A 99 6.44 -21.43 12.25
CA ALA A 99 6.36 -20.30 11.33
C ALA A 99 4.95 -19.71 11.26
N LYS A 100 3.92 -20.55 11.07
CA LYS A 100 2.53 -20.08 11.04
C LYS A 100 2.18 -19.27 12.29
N ALA A 101 2.52 -19.77 13.48
CA ALA A 101 2.27 -19.06 14.73
C ALA A 101 3.01 -17.72 14.82
N GLU A 102 4.27 -17.64 14.39
CA GLU A 102 5.05 -16.39 14.39
C GLU A 102 4.40 -15.32 13.50
N TRP A 103 4.06 -15.66 12.27
CA TRP A 103 3.38 -14.71 11.37
C TRP A 103 1.96 -14.35 11.84
N ASP A 104 1.22 -15.30 12.42
CA ASP A 104 -0.10 -15.03 13.00
C ASP A 104 0.01 -14.09 14.22
N SER A 105 1.16 -14.04 14.89
CA SER A 105 1.42 -13.18 16.06
C SER A 105 1.76 -11.72 15.72
N LEU A 106 2.04 -11.41 14.45
CA LEU A 106 2.41 -10.06 14.00
C LEU A 106 1.31 -9.01 14.19
N VAL A 107 0.06 -9.44 14.33
CA VAL A 107 -1.08 -8.54 14.48
C VAL A 107 -1.79 -8.87 15.79
N PRO A 108 -1.90 -7.92 16.73
CA PRO A 108 -2.55 -8.18 18.00
C PRO A 108 -4.06 -8.38 17.78
N ARG A 109 -4.56 -9.56 18.18
CA ARG A 109 -5.98 -9.95 18.03
C ARG A 109 -6.46 -9.83 16.57
N ASP A 110 -7.44 -8.97 16.30
CA ASP A 110 -7.94 -8.68 14.96
C ASP A 110 -7.19 -7.53 14.27
N GLY A 111 -6.29 -6.84 14.98
CA GLY A 111 -5.54 -5.69 14.49
C GLY A 111 -6.36 -4.40 14.42
N LEU A 112 -7.57 -4.40 14.99
CA LEU A 112 -8.43 -3.23 15.03
C LEU A 112 -8.16 -2.43 16.31
N ILE A 113 -8.27 -1.11 16.17
CA ILE A 113 -8.41 -0.15 17.26
C ILE A 113 -9.76 0.54 17.12
N TYR A 114 -10.31 0.98 18.24
CA TYR A 114 -11.62 1.60 18.32
C TYR A 114 -11.45 3.03 18.79
N LEU A 115 -11.89 3.98 17.96
CA LEU A 115 -11.72 5.42 18.19
C LEU A 115 -13.06 6.13 18.03
N GLY A 116 -13.29 7.17 18.83
CA GLY A 116 -14.53 7.93 18.85
C GLY A 116 -14.98 8.20 20.29
N GLU A 117 -16.12 8.88 20.44
CA GLU A 117 -16.77 9.01 21.74
C GLU A 117 -17.41 7.67 22.13
N GLN A 118 -17.72 7.47 23.41
CA GLN A 118 -18.16 6.19 23.97
C GLN A 118 -19.35 5.54 23.21
N ASP A 119 -20.29 6.34 22.70
CA ASP A 119 -21.47 5.85 21.98
C ASP A 119 -21.29 5.88 20.44
N SER A 120 -20.12 6.26 19.95
CA SER A 120 -19.79 6.40 18.51
C SER A 120 -18.41 5.85 18.14
N GLU A 121 -17.86 4.92 18.94
CA GLU A 121 -16.59 4.26 18.64
C GLU A 121 -16.67 3.51 17.30
N ARG A 122 -15.71 3.77 16.41
CA ARG A 122 -15.58 3.14 15.09
C ARG A 122 -14.30 2.29 15.02
N PRO A 123 -14.33 1.15 14.31
CA PRO A 123 -13.14 0.32 14.13
C PRO A 123 -12.23 0.91 13.04
N PHE A 124 -10.93 0.90 13.32
CA PHE A 124 -9.87 1.29 12.39
C PHE A 124 -8.74 0.25 12.43
N MET A 125 -8.04 0.04 11.32
CA MET A 125 -6.82 -0.76 11.29
C MET A 125 -5.62 0.16 11.09
N ILE A 126 -4.62 0.01 11.94
CA ILE A 126 -3.34 0.72 11.78
C ILE A 126 -2.67 0.21 10.50
N SER A 127 -2.17 1.12 9.64
CA SER A 127 -1.57 0.74 8.35
C SER A 127 -0.47 -0.30 8.50
N MET A 128 0.38 -0.17 9.54
CA MET A 128 1.42 -1.16 9.86
C MET A 128 0.85 -2.57 10.08
N PHE A 129 -0.23 -2.73 10.85
CA PHE A 129 -0.85 -4.05 11.07
C PHE A 129 -1.47 -4.60 9.78
N HIS A 130 -2.01 -3.73 8.92
CA HIS A 130 -2.50 -4.15 7.61
C HIS A 130 -1.36 -4.64 6.70
N GLU A 131 -0.24 -3.93 6.67
CA GLU A 131 0.99 -4.34 5.96
C GLU A 131 1.47 -5.72 6.44
N LEU A 132 1.55 -5.93 7.75
CA LEU A 132 1.97 -7.22 8.35
C LEU A 132 0.98 -8.36 8.05
N ARG A 133 -0.33 -8.11 8.15
CA ARG A 133 -1.36 -9.10 7.76
C ARG A 133 -1.25 -9.48 6.29
N CYS A 134 -0.97 -8.51 5.41
CA CYS A 134 -0.78 -8.77 3.98
C CYS A 134 0.39 -9.73 3.73
N LEU A 135 1.50 -9.61 4.47
CA LEU A 135 2.64 -10.52 4.35
C LEU A 135 2.25 -11.96 4.68
N GLY A 136 1.49 -12.17 5.76
CA GLY A 136 0.99 -13.50 6.13
C GLY A 136 0.09 -14.12 5.05
N ILE A 137 -0.82 -13.33 4.48
CA ILE A 137 -1.70 -13.78 3.38
C ILE A 137 -0.88 -14.14 2.13
N ILE A 138 0.13 -13.35 1.78
CA ILE A 138 1.01 -13.64 0.64
C ILE A 138 1.79 -14.92 0.89
N ARG A 139 2.32 -15.13 2.12
CA ARG A 139 3.00 -16.38 2.50
C ARG A 139 2.07 -17.58 2.31
N ASP A 140 0.85 -17.53 2.83
CA ASP A 140 -0.11 -18.62 2.68
C ASP A 140 -0.48 -18.87 1.21
N GLY A 141 -0.60 -17.81 0.41
CA GLY A 141 -0.75 -17.90 -1.03
C GLY A 141 0.43 -18.63 -1.70
N LEU A 142 1.67 -18.28 -1.35
CA LEU A 142 2.88 -18.95 -1.87
C LEU A 142 2.90 -20.43 -1.50
N LEU A 143 2.56 -20.76 -0.25
CA LEU A 143 2.50 -22.15 0.22
C LEU A 143 1.43 -22.98 -0.49
N ALA A 144 0.27 -22.38 -0.76
CA ALA A 144 -0.77 -23.04 -1.54
C ALA A 144 -0.29 -23.35 -2.96
N ARG A 145 0.42 -22.41 -3.61
CA ARG A 145 0.93 -22.58 -4.96
C ARG A 145 2.12 -23.53 -5.05
N TRP A 146 3.01 -23.55 -4.06
CA TRP A 146 4.13 -24.48 -4.04
C TRP A 146 3.67 -25.94 -3.89
N LYS A 147 2.45 -26.20 -3.41
CA LYS A 147 1.90 -27.57 -3.40
C LYS A 147 1.33 -28.03 -4.74
N ASP A 148 1.09 -27.10 -5.68
CA ASP A 148 0.47 -27.32 -7.00
C ASP A 148 1.39 -26.81 -8.14
N VAL A 149 2.69 -27.16 -8.09
CA VAL A 149 3.68 -26.69 -9.09
C VAL A 149 3.35 -27.17 -10.51
N ASP A 150 2.75 -28.36 -10.64
CA ASP A 150 2.41 -28.96 -11.92
C ASP A 150 1.11 -28.41 -12.54
N ASN A 151 0.35 -27.60 -11.79
CA ASN A 151 -0.90 -26.97 -12.23
C ASN A 151 -0.86 -25.45 -11.99
N PRO A 152 -0.23 -24.67 -12.90
CA PRO A 152 -0.25 -23.22 -12.79
C PRO A 152 -1.68 -22.71 -12.99
N LEU A 153 -2.27 -22.08 -11.95
CA LEU A 153 -3.52 -21.32 -12.10
C LEU A 153 -3.35 -20.27 -13.22
N PRO A 154 -4.35 -20.12 -14.12
CA PRO A 154 -4.47 -18.99 -15.03
C PRO A 154 -4.20 -17.65 -14.32
N SER A 155 -3.61 -16.68 -15.04
CA SER A 155 -3.24 -15.36 -14.47
C SER A 155 -4.42 -14.60 -13.83
N ASP A 156 -5.61 -14.91 -14.30
CA ASP A 156 -6.94 -14.44 -13.93
C ASP A 156 -7.48 -15.09 -12.63
N GLU A 157 -6.84 -16.15 -12.15
CA GLU A 157 -7.21 -16.90 -10.94
C GLU A 157 -6.37 -16.55 -9.70
N THR A 158 -5.47 -15.57 -9.77
CA THR A 158 -4.81 -15.07 -8.55
C THR A 158 -5.90 -14.52 -7.61
N PRO A 159 -6.00 -15.04 -6.35
CA PRO A 159 -7.00 -14.57 -5.41
C PRO A 159 -7.02 -13.05 -5.31
N VAL A 160 -8.21 -12.46 -5.41
CA VAL A 160 -8.40 -10.99 -5.42
C VAL A 160 -7.70 -10.34 -4.23
N VAL A 161 -7.71 -11.01 -3.07
CA VAL A 161 -7.02 -10.58 -1.85
C VAL A 161 -5.51 -10.52 -2.05
N ILE A 162 -4.86 -11.53 -2.64
CA ILE A 162 -3.40 -11.51 -2.87
C ILE A 162 -3.03 -10.36 -3.81
N ARG A 163 -3.80 -10.15 -4.89
CA ARG A 163 -3.59 -9.01 -5.80
C ARG A 163 -3.74 -7.67 -5.07
N HIS A 164 -4.73 -7.55 -4.17
CA HIS A 164 -4.90 -6.38 -3.33
C HIS A 164 -3.68 -6.16 -2.40
N CYS A 165 -3.25 -7.20 -1.68
CA CYS A 165 -2.11 -7.16 -0.78
C CYS A 165 -0.83 -6.75 -1.51
N LEU A 166 -0.54 -7.34 -2.68
CA LEU A 166 0.63 -6.98 -3.49
C LEU A 166 0.58 -5.52 -3.95
N ASN A 167 -0.57 -5.03 -4.41
CA ASN A 167 -0.71 -3.63 -4.80
C ASN A 167 -0.62 -2.66 -3.60
N TYR A 168 -1.10 -3.08 -2.42
CA TYR A 168 -0.97 -2.30 -1.20
C TYR A 168 0.50 -2.21 -0.77
N LEU A 169 1.22 -3.33 -0.67
CA LEU A 169 2.64 -3.36 -0.34
C LEU A 169 3.49 -2.58 -1.35
N ARG A 170 3.20 -2.69 -2.65
CA ARG A 170 3.89 -1.90 -3.68
C ARG A 170 3.77 -0.39 -3.42
N GLN A 171 2.58 0.09 -3.07
CA GLN A 171 2.36 1.49 -2.74
C GLN A 171 3.13 1.89 -1.48
N MET A 172 3.06 1.07 -0.42
CA MET A 172 3.73 1.36 0.84
C MET A 172 5.25 1.39 0.71
N ILE A 173 5.84 0.42 0.02
CA ILE A 173 7.28 0.37 -0.26
C ILE A 173 7.69 1.60 -1.07
N THR A 174 6.94 1.99 -2.10
CA THR A 174 7.28 3.17 -2.91
C THR A 174 7.27 4.47 -2.09
N CYS A 175 6.42 4.56 -1.07
CA CYS A 175 6.29 5.76 -0.23
C CYS A 175 7.29 5.82 0.94
N ARG A 176 7.85 4.67 1.36
CA ARG A 176 8.63 4.54 2.60
C ARG A 176 9.90 3.69 2.41
N CYS A 177 10.37 3.51 1.18
CA CYS A 177 11.55 2.70 0.92
C CYS A 177 12.79 3.33 1.55
N ASP A 178 13.65 2.45 2.06
CA ASP A 178 15.02 2.82 2.37
C ASP A 178 15.80 3.01 1.05
N ILE A 179 16.68 4.01 1.03
CA ILE A 179 17.53 4.36 -0.11
C ILE A 179 19.01 4.09 0.18
N VAL A 180 19.31 3.43 1.30
CA VAL A 180 20.66 2.92 1.61
C VAL A 180 21.10 1.96 0.52
N VAL A 181 22.36 2.12 0.07
CA VAL A 181 22.98 1.26 -0.93
C VAL A 181 23.59 0.05 -0.25
N GLU A 182 23.29 -1.13 -0.77
CA GLU A 182 23.86 -2.39 -0.29
C GLU A 182 25.30 -2.61 -0.79
N SER A 183 26.19 -3.05 0.10
CA SER A 183 27.58 -3.38 -0.27
C SER A 183 27.68 -4.80 -0.80
N LEU A 184 28.03 -4.94 -2.08
CA LEU A 184 28.27 -6.23 -2.73
C LEU A 184 29.69 -6.79 -2.49
N MET A 185 30.51 -6.13 -1.65
CA MET A 185 31.93 -6.47 -1.43
C MET A 185 32.26 -6.56 0.07
N GLY A 186 32.84 -7.69 0.51
CA GLY A 186 33.24 -7.98 1.90
C GLY A 186 32.91 -9.41 2.33
N MET A 187 33.58 -9.97 3.35
CA MET A 187 33.23 -11.26 3.96
C MET A 187 33.07 -11.07 5.48
N PRO A 188 31.88 -11.32 6.06
CA PRO A 188 30.63 -11.67 5.37
C PRO A 188 30.04 -10.47 4.61
N SER A 189 29.62 -10.69 3.37
CA SER A 189 28.81 -9.73 2.60
C SER A 189 27.37 -9.91 3.06
N THR A 190 27.00 -9.27 4.17
CA THR A 190 25.60 -9.24 4.60
C THR A 190 24.78 -8.29 3.73
N GLY A 191 25.39 -7.43 2.92
CA GLY A 191 24.70 -6.52 2.02
C GLY A 191 24.13 -5.27 2.72
N TYR A 192 23.92 -5.29 4.04
CA TYR A 192 23.29 -4.19 4.80
C TYR A 192 24.28 -3.56 5.81
N PRO A 193 24.10 -2.29 6.23
CA PRO A 193 24.87 -1.73 7.34
C PRO A 193 24.52 -2.43 8.66
N ASP A 194 25.51 -2.55 9.55
CA ASP A 194 25.39 -3.33 10.79
C ASP A 194 24.27 -2.84 11.72
N LEU A 195 23.93 -1.55 11.69
CA LEU A 195 22.96 -0.92 12.58
C LEU A 195 22.11 0.13 11.89
N TYR A 196 20.81 0.10 12.18
CA TYR A 196 19.81 1.08 11.75
C TYR A 196 19.21 1.81 12.95
N LEU A 197 18.94 3.11 12.77
CA LEU A 197 18.15 3.90 13.72
C LEU A 197 16.67 3.80 13.37
N CYS A 198 15.95 2.95 14.08
CA CYS A 198 14.54 2.66 13.88
C CYS A 198 13.67 3.44 14.89
N LYS A 199 12.36 3.45 14.64
CA LYS A 199 11.37 3.83 15.66
C LYS A 199 11.01 2.60 16.50
N ASP A 200 10.93 2.76 17.80
CA ASP A 200 10.44 1.70 18.69
C ASP A 200 8.92 1.53 18.52
N TRP A 201 8.55 0.49 17.77
CA TRP A 201 7.16 0.16 17.49
C TRP A 201 6.47 -0.61 18.63
N SER A 202 7.19 -1.02 19.69
CA SER A 202 6.58 -1.71 20.84
C SER A 202 5.47 -0.87 21.48
N VAL A 203 5.65 0.45 21.52
CA VAL A 203 4.66 1.44 21.96
C VAL A 203 3.34 1.28 21.21
N VAL A 204 3.38 1.04 19.89
CA VAL A 204 2.16 0.88 19.07
C VAL A 204 1.42 -0.40 19.44
N TYR A 205 2.14 -1.49 19.69
CA TYR A 205 1.53 -2.74 20.14
C TYR A 205 0.89 -2.59 21.52
N ASP A 206 1.60 -1.98 22.47
CA ASP A 206 1.11 -1.76 23.82
C ASP A 206 -0.17 -0.91 23.83
N GLU A 207 -0.16 0.21 23.09
CA GLU A 207 -1.34 1.07 23.00
C GLU A 207 -2.50 0.40 22.25
N ALA A 208 -2.23 -0.43 21.24
CA ALA A 208 -3.26 -1.15 20.52
C ALA A 208 -3.93 -2.20 21.42
N LEU A 209 -3.13 -2.94 22.19
CA LEU A 209 -3.63 -3.91 23.16
C LEU A 209 -4.45 -3.23 24.26
N LYS A 210 -3.99 -2.10 24.80
CA LYS A 210 -4.76 -1.31 25.77
C LYS A 210 -6.08 -0.86 25.18
N ASN A 211 -6.08 -0.31 23.97
CA ASN A 211 -7.29 0.12 23.27
C ASN A 211 -8.29 -1.04 23.11
N GLN A 212 -7.84 -2.20 22.63
CA GLN A 212 -8.66 -3.40 22.46
C GLN A 212 -9.24 -3.91 23.79
N GLN A 213 -8.46 -3.89 24.87
CA GLN A 213 -8.92 -4.29 26.21
C GLN A 213 -9.98 -3.35 26.75
N LEU A 214 -9.80 -2.03 26.58
CA LEU A 214 -10.77 -1.02 26.99
C LEU A 214 -12.08 -1.21 26.23
N TYR A 215 -12.02 -1.41 24.91
CA TYR A 215 -13.20 -1.68 24.10
C TYR A 215 -13.95 -2.94 24.56
N ALA A 216 -13.23 -4.06 24.73
CA ALA A 216 -13.84 -5.31 25.20
C ALA A 216 -14.54 -5.15 26.56
N THR A 217 -13.89 -4.47 27.50
CA THR A 217 -14.45 -4.22 28.84
C THR A 217 -15.71 -3.36 28.78
N LYS A 218 -15.72 -2.31 27.95
CA LYS A 218 -16.90 -1.46 27.72
C LYS A 218 -18.06 -2.26 27.15
N THR A 219 -17.81 -3.07 26.10
CA THR A 219 -18.84 -3.87 25.45
C THR A 219 -19.46 -4.88 26.42
N SER A 220 -18.65 -5.60 27.20
CA SER A 220 -19.17 -6.53 28.21
C SER A 220 -20.01 -5.82 29.29
N ASN A 221 -19.60 -4.63 29.73
CA ASN A 221 -20.37 -3.84 30.69
C ASN A 221 -21.68 -3.29 30.08
N CYS A 222 -21.69 -2.96 28.80
CA CYS A 222 -22.89 -2.53 28.08
C CYS A 222 -23.90 -3.67 27.98
N GLU A 223 -23.44 -4.85 27.57
CA GLU A 223 -24.27 -6.07 27.52
C GLU A 223 -24.90 -6.36 28.89
N LEU A 224 -24.10 -6.34 29.97
CA LEU A 224 -24.61 -6.55 31.34
C LEU A 224 -25.66 -5.51 31.75
N ARG A 225 -25.53 -4.23 31.36
CA ARG A 225 -26.52 -3.18 31.62
C ARG A 225 -27.80 -3.40 30.82
N LEU A 226 -27.71 -3.81 29.56
CA LEU A 226 -28.87 -4.13 28.72
C LEU A 226 -29.65 -5.32 29.30
N PHE A 227 -28.96 -6.34 29.81
CA PHE A 227 -29.61 -7.47 30.48
C PHE A 227 -30.26 -7.07 31.81
N SER A 228 -29.66 -6.15 32.56
CA SER A 228 -30.23 -5.67 33.84
C SER A 228 -31.47 -4.79 33.64
N ASN A 229 -31.50 -3.97 32.59
CA ASN A 229 -32.62 -3.09 32.27
C ASN A 229 -33.76 -3.80 31.50
N GLY A 230 -33.52 -5.01 30.99
CA GLY A 230 -34.51 -5.82 30.27
C GLY A 230 -35.40 -6.69 31.17
N HIS A 231 -35.27 -6.60 32.50
CA HIS A 231 -35.98 -7.45 33.47
C HIS A 231 -37.06 -6.69 34.29
N GLU A 232 -37.35 -5.43 33.94
CA GLU A 232 -38.36 -4.56 34.57
C GLU A 232 -39.64 -4.36 33.73
N THR A 233 -39.93 -5.21 32.74
CA THR A 233 -41.21 -5.16 31.98
C THR A 233 -42.00 -6.44 32.07
#